data_AF-A0A7L5JSB5-F1
#
_entry.id   AF-A0A7L5JSB5-F1
#
_cell.length_a   1.000
_cell.length_b   1.000
_cell.length_c   1.000
_cell.angle_alpha   90.00
_cell.angle_beta   90.00
_cell.angle_gamma   90.00
#
_symmetry.space_group_name_H-M   'P 1'
#
loop_
_entity.id
_entity.type
_entity.pdbx_description
1 polymer ?
#
loop_
_entity_poly.entity_id
_entity_poly.type
_entity_poly.pdbx_seq_one_letter_code
_entity_poly.pdbx_strand_id
1 'polypeptide(L)'
;MPLDLLIPFGILLILVVYLIYSRTKFEKSIVKLYEEKFEDWKKHTPISTETVVHKELVGLVFKEDYKLTVELFDKSVEDRLKRTKFDTKFIGKEDE
;
A
#
# COMPACT_ATOMS: atom_id res chain seq x y z
N MET A 1 40.61 4.08 -53.11
CA MET A 1 39.17 3.94 -53.41
C MET A 1 38.45 2.96 -52.48
N PRO A 2 38.73 1.63 -52.43
CA PRO A 2 38.04 0.74 -51.48
C PRO A 2 38.45 0.98 -50.01
N LEU A 3 39.72 1.32 -49.77
CA LEU A 3 40.23 1.65 -48.44
C LEU A 3 39.62 2.95 -47.87
N ASP A 4 39.38 3.94 -48.74
CA ASP A 4 38.81 5.25 -48.38
C ASP A 4 37.36 5.15 -47.90
N LEU A 5 36.61 4.14 -48.35
CA LEU A 5 35.24 3.87 -47.91
C LEU A 5 35.19 2.93 -46.69
N LEU A 6 36.18 2.04 -46.55
CA LEU A 6 36.25 1.06 -45.47
C LEU A 6 36.58 1.69 -44.11
N ILE A 7 37.45 2.71 -44.08
CA ILE A 7 37.77 3.46 -42.86
C ILE A 7 36.53 4.16 -42.24
N PRO A 8 35.77 5.01 -42.98
CA PRO A 8 34.57 5.62 -42.42
C PRO A 8 33.48 4.60 -42.09
N PHE A 9 33.37 3.51 -42.85
CA PHE A 9 32.44 2.42 -42.53
C PHE A 9 32.81 1.71 -41.21
N GLY A 10 34.10 1.45 -40.98
CA GLY A 10 34.58 0.83 -39.74
C GLY A 10 34.34 1.72 -38.51
N ILE A 11 34.58 3.03 -38.64
CA ILE A 11 34.29 4.00 -37.58
C ILE A 11 32.79 4.01 -37.27
N LEU A 12 31.94 4.00 -38.29
CA LEU A 12 30.48 3.95 -38.13
C LEU A 12 30.05 2.68 -37.38
N LEU A 13 30.59 1.53 -37.75
CA LEU A 13 30.28 0.25 -37.11
C LEU A 13 30.64 0.26 -35.62
N ILE A 14 31.84 0.75 -35.28
CA ILE A 14 32.29 0.90 -33.89
C ILE A 14 31.34 1.83 -33.10
N LEU A 15 30.94 2.95 -33.70
CA LEU A 15 30.01 3.89 -33.09
C LEU A 15 28.64 3.26 -32.80
N VAL A 16 28.11 2.48 -33.75
CA VAL A 16 26.83 1.78 -33.59
C VAL A 16 26.91 0.77 -32.45
N VAL A 17 27.96 -0.06 -32.41
CA VAL A 17 28.15 -1.04 -31.33
C VAL A 17 28.29 -0.34 -29.97
N TYR A 18 29.05 0.76 -29.91
CA TYR A 18 29.21 1.57 -28.70
C TYR A 18 27.87 2.16 -28.23
N LEU A 19 27.07 2.70 -29.14
CA LEU A 19 25.76 3.29 -28.83
C LEU A 19 24.77 2.25 -28.28
N ILE A 20 24.73 1.05 -28.88
CA ILE A 20 23.87 -0.05 -28.40
C ILE A 20 24.31 -0.48 -26.99
N TYR A 21 25.61 -0.65 -26.78
CA TYR A 21 26.15 -1.00 -25.46
C TYR A 21 25.84 0.06 -24.40
N SER A 22 26.05 1.35 -24.74
CA SER A 22 25.80 2.48 -23.85
C SER A 22 24.32 2.58 -23.45
N ARG A 23 23.40 2.44 -24.41
CA ARG A 23 21.95 2.39 -24.16
C ARG A 23 21.58 1.28 -23.18
N THR A 24 22.04 0.06 -23.46
CA THR A 24 21.73 -1.12 -22.62
C THR A 24 22.26 -0.94 -21.19
N LYS A 25 23.45 -0.35 -21.04
CA LYS A 25 24.04 -0.07 -19.72
C LYS A 25 23.25 1.02 -18.97
N PHE A 26 22.83 2.07 -19.67
CA PHE A 26 22.06 3.17 -19.11
C PHE A 26 20.70 2.68 -18.58
N GLU A 27 19.95 1.91 -19.37
CA GLU A 27 18.65 1.34 -18.96
C GLU A 27 18.78 0.52 -17.68
N LYS A 28 19.74 -0.39 -17.60
CA LYS A 28 20.00 -1.19 -16.40
C LYS A 28 20.35 -0.32 -15.19
N SER A 29 21.15 0.73 -15.39
CA SER A 29 21.55 1.63 -14.30
C SER A 29 20.37 2.42 -13.74
N ILE A 30 19.44 2.86 -14.60
CA ILE A 30 18.24 3.60 -14.21
C ILE A 30 17.28 2.70 -13.44
N VAL A 31 17.01 1.49 -13.94
CA VAL A 31 16.17 0.51 -13.23
C VAL A 31 16.73 0.25 -11.84
N LYS A 32 18.04 -0.01 -11.73
CA LYS A 32 18.69 -0.23 -10.44
C LYS A 32 18.56 0.97 -9.50
N LEU A 33 18.72 2.19 -10.01
CA LEU A 33 18.58 3.42 -9.24
C LEU A 33 17.17 3.56 -8.66
N TYR A 34 16.13 3.29 -9.46
CA TYR A 34 14.74 3.36 -8.99
C TYR A 34 14.44 2.28 -7.94
N GLU A 35 14.93 1.07 -8.13
CA GLU A 35 14.81 -0.01 -7.15
C GLU A 35 15.43 0.39 -5.80
N GLU A 36 16.66 0.92 -5.83
CA GLU A 36 17.37 1.38 -4.64
C GLU A 36 16.62 2.52 -3.94
N LYS A 37 16.13 3.50 -4.70
CA LYS A 37 15.30 4.59 -4.17
C LYS A 37 14.00 4.09 -3.54
N PHE A 38 13.39 3.06 -4.12
CA PHE A 38 12.16 2.48 -3.59
C PHE A 38 12.42 1.73 -2.27
N GLU A 39 13.49 0.95 -2.19
CA GLU A 39 13.89 0.27 -0.96
C GLU A 39 14.29 1.26 0.14
N ASP A 40 15.00 2.32 -0.20
CA ASP A 40 15.31 3.39 0.76
C ASP A 40 14.05 4.12 1.22
N TRP A 41 13.11 4.39 0.31
CA TRP A 41 11.81 4.97 0.67
C TRP A 41 11.05 4.07 1.65
N LYS A 42 11.02 2.74 1.46
CA LYS A 42 10.39 1.82 2.41
C LYS A 42 11.03 1.86 3.80
N LYS A 43 12.36 1.98 3.88
CA LYS A 43 13.09 2.01 5.16
C LYS A 43 12.89 3.32 5.91
N HIS A 44 12.77 4.44 5.19
CA HIS A 44 12.67 5.77 5.77
C HIS A 44 11.25 6.31 5.89
N THR A 45 10.28 5.68 5.24
CA THR A 45 8.87 5.98 5.47
C THR A 45 8.44 5.27 6.74
N PRO A 46 7.98 5.99 7.78
CA PRO A 46 7.32 5.36 8.88
C PRO A 46 6.04 4.72 8.33
N ILE A 47 6.10 3.41 8.07
CA ILE A 47 4.88 2.61 7.96
C ILE A 47 4.26 2.74 9.35
N SER A 48 3.31 3.65 9.47
CA SER A 48 2.47 3.74 10.64
C SER A 48 1.76 2.38 10.77
N THR A 49 2.36 1.48 11.56
CA THR A 49 1.71 0.33 12.16
C THR A 49 0.82 0.76 13.32
N GLU A 50 0.33 2.01 13.30
CA GLU A 50 -0.89 2.32 14.03
C GLU A 50 -1.99 1.54 13.32
N THR A 51 -2.26 0.36 13.85
CA THR A 51 -3.54 -0.29 13.72
C THR A 51 -4.57 0.73 14.16
N VAL A 52 -5.08 1.51 13.21
CA VAL A 52 -6.17 2.44 13.46
C VAL A 52 -7.29 1.54 13.95
N VAL A 53 -7.54 1.56 15.26
CA VAL A 53 -8.59 0.75 15.89
C VAL A 53 -9.90 1.33 15.39
N HIS A 54 -10.37 0.80 14.26
CA HIS A 54 -11.63 1.20 13.67
C HIS A 54 -12.76 0.72 14.59
N LYS A 55 -13.76 1.59 14.80
CA LYS A 55 -14.98 1.18 15.47
C LYS A 55 -15.67 0.14 14.60
N GLU A 56 -15.82 -1.06 15.12
CA GLU A 56 -16.49 -2.16 14.45
C GLU A 56 -17.92 -2.30 14.97
N LEU A 57 -18.87 -2.50 14.07
CA LEU A 57 -20.25 -2.80 14.42
C LEU A 57 -20.37 -4.31 14.71
N VAL A 58 -20.43 -4.65 15.99
CA VAL A 58 -20.44 -6.06 16.45
C VAL A 58 -21.85 -6.63 16.67
N GLY A 59 -22.87 -5.77 16.75
CA GLY A 59 -24.26 -6.17 16.94
C GLY A 59 -25.22 -4.99 17.04
N LEU A 60 -26.51 -5.30 17.09
CA LEU A 60 -27.60 -4.33 17.24
C LEU A 60 -28.28 -4.56 18.59
N VAL A 61 -28.71 -3.47 19.24
CA VAL A 61 -29.45 -3.52 20.51
C VAL A 61 -30.90 -3.13 20.25
N PHE A 62 -31.81 -4.05 20.55
CA PHE A 62 -33.24 -3.87 20.41
C PHE A 62 -33.92 -3.89 21.77
N LYS A 63 -35.05 -3.19 21.89
CA LYS A 63 -35.93 -3.23 23.07
C LYS A 63 -37.21 -3.96 22.67
N GLU A 64 -37.40 -5.15 23.21
CA GLU A 64 -38.60 -5.97 23.02
C GLU A 64 -39.19 -6.30 24.39
N ASP A 65 -40.48 -6.00 24.60
CA ASP A 65 -41.23 -6.35 25.82
C ASP A 65 -40.48 -6.07 27.12
N TYR A 66 -39.99 -4.82 27.25
CA TYR A 66 -39.21 -4.32 28.39
C TYR A 66 -37.79 -4.90 28.56
N LYS A 67 -37.41 -5.89 27.75
CA LYS A 67 -36.07 -6.48 27.76
C LYS A 67 -35.21 -5.91 26.64
N LEU A 68 -33.94 -5.64 26.95
CA LEU A 68 -32.94 -5.30 25.94
C LEU A 68 -32.33 -6.60 25.40
N THR A 69 -32.42 -6.79 24.09
CA THR A 69 -31.86 -7.94 23.37
C THR A 69 -30.75 -7.45 22.45
N VAL A 70 -29.62 -8.17 22.43
CA VAL A 70 -28.48 -7.86 21.55
C VAL A 70 -28.40 -8.93 20.47
N GLU A 71 -28.54 -8.54 19.21
CA GLU A 71 -28.35 -9.42 18.06
C GLU A 71 -26.91 -9.27 17.54
N LEU A 72 -26.18 -10.38 17.48
CA LEU A 72 -24.76 -10.42 17.14
C LEU A 72 -24.55 -10.75 15.66
N PHE A 73 -23.61 -10.05 15.01
CA PHE A 73 -23.20 -10.38 13.64
C PHE A 73 -22.17 -11.52 13.58
N ASP A 74 -21.39 -11.69 14.65
CA ASP A 74 -20.42 -12.78 14.81
C ASP A 74 -20.55 -13.40 16.20
N LYS A 75 -20.43 -14.73 16.28
CA LYS A 75 -20.43 -15.48 17.54
C LYS A 75 -19.14 -15.30 18.32
N SER A 76 -18.03 -14.99 17.66
CA SER A 76 -16.72 -14.82 18.31
C SER A 76 -16.71 -13.72 19.39
N VAL A 77 -17.59 -12.72 19.24
CA VAL A 77 -17.69 -11.56 20.14
C VAL A 77 -18.68 -11.75 21.29
N GLU A 78 -19.43 -12.85 21.32
CA GLU A 78 -20.48 -13.13 22.32
C GLU A 78 -19.93 -13.12 23.76
N ASP A 79 -18.82 -13.83 24.00
CA ASP A 79 -18.21 -13.92 25.33
C ASP A 79 -17.62 -12.59 25.80
N ARG A 80 -17.13 -11.75 24.87
CA ARG A 80 -16.68 -10.40 25.19
C ARG A 80 -17.86 -9.51 25.55
N LEU A 81 -18.93 -9.53 24.76
CA LEU A 81 -20.12 -8.70 24.98
C LEU A 81 -20.84 -9.04 26.29
N LYS A 82 -20.89 -10.32 26.69
CA LYS A 82 -21.49 -10.73 27.98
C LYS A 82 -20.67 -10.29 29.19
N ARG A 83 -19.35 -10.15 29.05
CA ARG A 83 -18.43 -9.85 30.16
C ARG A 83 -18.08 -8.38 30.29
N THR A 84 -18.22 -7.61 29.23
CA THR A 84 -17.78 -6.21 29.19
C THR A 84 -18.87 -5.26 29.73
N LYS A 85 -18.43 -4.15 30.35
CA LYS A 85 -19.32 -3.03 30.72
C LYS A 85 -19.53 -2.13 29.50
N PHE A 86 -20.78 -1.79 29.22
CA PHE A 86 -21.14 -0.94 28.08
C PHE A 86 -21.13 0.54 28.47
N ASP A 87 -20.47 1.36 27.64
CA ASP A 87 -20.59 2.82 27.70
C ASP A 87 -21.71 3.29 26.79
N THR A 88 -22.68 4.03 27.34
CA THR A 88 -23.77 4.63 26.56
C THR A 88 -23.38 6.04 26.12
N LYS A 89 -23.33 6.28 24.80
CA LYS A 89 -23.17 7.62 24.21
C LYS A 89 -24.45 8.03 23.50
N PHE A 90 -24.97 9.20 23.83
CA PHE A 90 -26.11 9.79 23.13
C PHE A 90 -25.63 10.40 21.81
N ILE A 91 -26.34 10.08 20.71
CA ILE A 91 -26.03 10.56 19.34
C ILE A 91 -27.24 11.31 18.74
N GLY A 92 -28.35 11.40 19.47
CA GLY A 92 -29.53 12.17 19.05
C GLY A 92 -29.29 13.68 19.15
N LYS A 93 -30.22 14.47 18.59
CA LYS A 93 -30.37 15.87 19.00
C LYS A 93 -31.11 15.86 20.34
N GLU A 94 -30.58 16.57 21.34
CA GLU A 94 -31.42 16.92 22.49
C GLU A 94 -32.58 17.75 21.95
N ASP A 95 -33.79 17.31 22.26
CA ASP A 95 -35.01 18.00 21.89
C ASP A 95 -35.00 19.41 22.52
N GLU A 96 -35.36 20.39 21.70
CA GLU A 96 -35.67 21.77 22.07
C GLU A 96 -36.77 21.86 23.14
#